data_AF-A0A840XQI0-F1
#
_entry.id   AF-A0A840XQI0-F1
#
_cell.length_a   1.000
_cell.length_b   1.000
_cell.length_c   1.000
_cell.angle_alpha   90.00
_cell.angle_beta   90.00
_cell.angle_gamma   90.00
#
_symmetry.space_group_name_H-M   'P 1'
#
loop_
_entity.id
_entity.type
_entity.pdbx_description
1 polymer ?
#
loop_
_entity_poly.entity_id
_entity_poly.type
_entity_poly.pdbx_seq_one_letter_code
_entity_poly.pdbx_strand_id
1 'polypeptide(L)'
;MADILEGLVARLTIPGLPSWVGLVLLAAIAVTLLAFLAMPFAVFGVKSRLEAVEAELADLRGDIRALLRQAPAAAPPARATMDEDYIPRAAARAPEAEPRLVPPVPPPAARPERAARRAEPRIDWPKADKGA
;
A
#
# COMPACT_ATOMS: atom_id res chain seq x y z
N MET A 1 -26.79 29.14 -15.55
CA MET A 1 -25.56 28.41 -15.13
C MET A 1 -24.73 28.05 -16.34
N ALA A 2 -25.33 27.46 -17.37
CA ALA A 2 -24.68 27.20 -18.67
C ALA A 2 -24.07 28.49 -19.28
N ASP A 3 -24.79 29.62 -19.23
CA ASP A 3 -24.33 30.90 -19.79
C ASP A 3 -23.04 31.43 -19.14
N ILE A 4 -22.85 31.13 -17.85
CA ILE A 4 -21.65 31.53 -17.09
C ILE A 4 -20.45 30.67 -17.53
N LEU A 5 -20.67 29.37 -17.72
CA LEU A 5 -19.65 28.44 -18.20
C LEU A 5 -19.23 28.78 -19.64
N GLU A 6 -20.18 29.09 -20.51
CA GLU A 6 -19.91 29.53 -21.87
C GLU A 6 -19.13 30.85 -21.90
N GLY A 7 -19.51 31.81 -21.05
CA GLY A 7 -18.78 33.08 -20.90
C GLY A 7 -17.35 32.89 -20.39
N LEU A 8 -17.11 31.92 -19.51
CA LEU A 8 -15.76 31.57 -19.04
C LEU A 8 -14.93 30.90 -20.13
N VAL A 9 -15.50 29.92 -20.84
CA VAL A 9 -14.83 29.23 -21.94
C VAL A 9 -14.45 30.22 -23.05
N ALA A 10 -15.34 31.15 -23.40
CA ALA A 10 -15.09 32.19 -24.41
C ALA A 10 -13.93 33.13 -24.03
N ARG A 11 -13.72 33.39 -22.73
CA ARG A 11 -12.58 34.19 -22.23
C ARG A 11 -11.27 33.40 -22.24
N LEU A 12 -11.34 32.07 -22.12
CA LEU A 12 -10.20 31.16 -22.10
C LEU A 12 -9.79 30.68 -23.50
N THR A 13 -10.67 30.81 -24.50
CA THR A 13 -10.35 30.52 -25.90
C THR A 13 -9.41 31.58 -26.47
N ILE A 14 -8.23 31.14 -26.88
CA ILE A 14 -7.24 31.96 -27.58
C ILE A 14 -7.61 31.98 -29.08
N PRO A 15 -7.65 33.16 -29.74
CA PRO A 15 -7.97 33.25 -31.16
C PRO A 15 -6.93 32.45 -31.98
N GLY A 16 -7.40 31.43 -32.70
CA GLY A 16 -6.57 30.51 -33.49
C GLY A 16 -6.45 29.08 -32.93
N LEU A 17 -6.97 28.81 -31.72
CA LEU A 17 -7.02 27.46 -31.15
C LEU A 17 -8.44 26.86 -31.20
N PRO A 18 -8.57 25.52 -31.26
CA PRO A 18 -9.88 24.86 -31.26
C PRO A 18 -10.72 25.21 -30.03
N SER A 19 -12.05 25.30 -30.22
CA SER A 19 -13.00 25.69 -29.16
C SER A 19 -12.98 24.78 -27.93
N TRP A 20 -12.62 23.51 -28.08
CA TRP A 20 -12.50 22.56 -26.96
C TRP A 20 -11.32 22.86 -26.02
N VAL A 21 -10.31 23.62 -26.48
CA VAL A 21 -9.12 23.96 -25.68
C VAL A 21 -9.48 24.83 -24.49
N GLY A 22 -10.42 25.78 -24.65
CA GLY A 22 -10.90 26.61 -23.54
C GLY A 22 -11.56 25.78 -22.44
N LEU A 23 -12.30 24.73 -22.82
CA LEU A 23 -12.93 23.80 -21.87
C LEU A 23 -11.89 22.94 -21.14
N VAL A 24 -10.88 22.43 -21.83
CA VAL A 24 -9.77 21.69 -21.22
C VAL A 24 -8.97 22.58 -20.27
N LEU A 25 -8.72 23.83 -20.63
CA LEU A 25 -8.00 24.78 -19.79
C LEU A 25 -8.82 25.14 -18.53
N LEU A 26 -10.13 25.36 -18.69
CA LEU A 26 -11.05 25.56 -17.57
C LEU A 26 -11.03 24.35 -16.62
N ALA A 27 -11.08 23.13 -17.15
CA ALA A 27 -11.00 21.91 -16.36
C ALA A 27 -9.64 21.77 -15.63
N ALA A 28 -8.53 22.08 -16.30
CA ALA A 28 -7.20 22.04 -15.70
C ALA A 28 -7.06 23.05 -14.54
N ILE A 29 -7.57 24.28 -14.71
CA ILE A 29 -7.61 25.29 -13.66
C ILE A 29 -8.47 24.81 -12.49
N ALA A 30 -9.66 24.27 -12.76
CA ALA A 30 -10.56 23.76 -11.73
C ALA A 30 -9.92 22.62 -10.91
N VAL A 31 -9.27 21.65 -11.58
CA VAL A 31 -8.53 20.56 -10.93
C VAL A 31 -7.36 21.11 -10.11
N THR A 32 -6.63 22.10 -10.62
CA THR A 32 -5.51 22.72 -9.90
C THR A 32 -5.98 23.42 -8.63
N LEU A 33 -7.06 24.20 -8.69
CA LEU A 33 -7.66 24.84 -7.52
C LEU A 33 -8.15 23.81 -6.50
N LEU A 34 -8.78 22.74 -6.98
CA LEU A 34 -9.24 21.65 -6.12
C LEU A 34 -8.06 20.93 -5.45
N ALA A 35 -6.97 20.70 -6.17
CA ALA A 35 -5.74 20.15 -5.63
C ALA A 35 -5.09 21.09 -4.60
N PHE A 36 -5.14 22.40 -4.83
CA PHE A 36 -4.64 23.40 -3.88
C PHE A 36 -5.48 23.43 -2.60
N LEU A 37 -6.81 23.28 -2.72
CA LEU A 37 -7.72 23.10 -1.58
C LEU A 37 -7.50 21.76 -0.87
N ALA A 38 -7.13 20.71 -1.61
CA ALA A 38 -6.81 19.40 -1.06
C ALA A 38 -5.41 19.36 -0.43
N MET A 39 -4.48 20.25 -0.82
CA MET A 39 -3.12 20.35 -0.31
C MET A 39 -3.05 20.43 1.23
N PRO A 40 -3.82 21.27 1.94
CA PRO A 40 -3.81 21.26 3.41
C PRO A 40 -4.20 19.89 3.96
N PHE A 41 -5.22 19.23 3.39
CA PHE A 41 -5.64 17.89 3.83
C PHE A 41 -4.59 16.82 3.54
N ALA A 42 -3.88 16.91 2.41
CA ALA A 42 -2.78 16.01 2.08
C ALA A 42 -1.58 16.21 3.03
N VAL A 43 -1.27 17.47 3.37
CA VAL A 43 -0.17 17.82 4.29
C VAL A 43 -0.49 17.40 5.73
N PHE A 44 -1.70 17.65 6.21
CA PHE A 44 -2.10 17.26 7.57
C PHE A 44 -2.32 15.75 7.71
N GLY A 45 -2.85 15.10 6.66
CA GLY A 45 -3.10 13.65 6.67
C GLY A 45 -1.83 12.81 6.71
N VAL A 46 -0.83 13.12 5.89
CA VAL A 46 0.42 12.35 5.85
C VAL A 46 1.28 12.65 7.08
N LYS A 47 1.35 13.91 7.52
CA LYS A 47 2.15 14.31 8.70
C LYS A 47 1.65 13.63 9.99
N SER A 48 0.34 13.66 10.25
CA SER A 48 -0.25 13.01 11.43
C SER A 48 -0.03 11.49 11.42
N ARG A 49 -0.10 10.85 10.25
CA ARG A 49 0.18 9.40 10.12
C ARG A 49 1.66 9.09 10.34
N LEU A 50 2.56 9.94 9.86
CA LEU A 50 3.99 9.80 10.12
C LEU A 50 4.30 9.96 11.61
N GLU A 51 3.72 10.96 12.28
CA GLU A 51 3.87 11.18 13.72
C GLU A 51 3.36 9.99 14.54
N ALA A 52 2.23 9.40 14.15
CA ALA A 52 1.71 8.17 14.77
C ALA A 52 2.67 6.99 14.58
N VAL A 53 3.15 6.77 13.35
CA VAL A 53 4.10 5.69 13.05
C VAL A 53 5.43 5.89 13.77
N GLU A 54 5.92 7.13 13.91
CA GLU A 54 7.14 7.44 14.65
C GLU A 54 6.99 7.16 16.14
N ALA A 55 5.83 7.50 16.72
CA ALA A 55 5.52 7.16 18.11
C ALA A 55 5.46 5.64 18.33
N GLU A 56 4.81 4.89 17.44
CA GLU A 56 4.78 3.43 17.48
C GLU A 56 6.18 2.81 17.34
N LEU A 57 7.04 3.37 16.48
CA LEU A 57 8.42 2.91 16.30
C LEU A 57 9.28 3.16 17.54
N ALA A 58 9.08 4.30 18.22
CA ALA A 58 9.76 4.61 19.47
C ALA A 58 9.37 3.64 20.58
N ASP A 59 8.09 3.26 20.65
CA ASP A 59 7.55 2.31 21.62
C ASP A 59 8.11 0.89 21.37
N LEU A 60 8.03 0.39 20.13
CA LEU A 60 8.61 -0.91 19.74
C LEU A 60 10.12 -0.97 20.03
N ARG A 61 10.85 0.13 19.81
CA ARG A 61 12.28 0.21 20.15
C ARG A 61 12.52 0.23 21.65
N GLY A 62 11.58 0.72 22.45
CA GLY A 62 11.56 0.60 23.91
C GLY A 62 11.42 -0.85 24.33
N ASP A 63 10.41 -1.54 23.80
CA ASP A 63 10.10 -2.93 24.09
C ASP A 63 11.24 -3.87 23.75
N ILE A 64 11.83 -3.75 22.56
CA ILE A 64 12.99 -4.57 22.17
C ILE A 64 14.16 -4.35 23.15
N ARG A 65 14.43 -3.12 23.56
CA ARG A 65 15.49 -2.83 24.55
C ARG A 65 15.15 -3.36 25.94
N ALA A 66 13.88 -3.44 26.30
CA ALA A 66 13.43 -4.05 27.55
C ALA A 66 13.60 -5.58 27.48
N LEU A 67 13.15 -6.21 26.39
CA LEU A 67 13.31 -7.65 26.14
C LEU A 67 14.79 -8.07 26.13
N LEU A 68 15.67 -7.30 25.49
CA LEU A 68 17.11 -7.56 25.48
C LEU A 68 17.75 -7.43 26.87
N ARG A 69 17.24 -6.53 27.72
CA ARG A 69 17.70 -6.37 29.10
C ARG A 69 17.16 -7.46 30.03
N GLN A 70 15.94 -7.92 29.77
CA GLN A 70 15.30 -9.01 30.49
C GLN A 70 15.88 -10.36 30.09
N ALA A 71 16.41 -10.51 28.87
CA ALA A 71 17.02 -11.73 28.36
C ALA A 71 18.24 -12.12 29.23
N PRO A 72 18.11 -13.11 30.13
CA PRO A 72 19.19 -13.53 30.98
C PRO A 72 20.04 -14.51 30.17
N ALA A 73 21.19 -14.08 29.64
CA ALA A 73 22.27 -14.92 29.10
C ALA A 73 21.83 -16.23 28.40
N ALA A 74 20.76 -16.20 27.61
CA ALA A 74 20.21 -17.39 26.99
C ALA A 74 20.93 -17.63 25.66
N ALA A 75 22.09 -18.25 25.77
CA ALA A 75 22.83 -18.95 24.73
C ALA A 75 23.29 -18.13 23.50
N PRO A 76 24.45 -18.46 22.89
CA PRO A 76 24.86 -17.85 21.63
C PRO A 76 23.77 -18.12 20.55
N PRO A 77 23.64 -17.25 19.53
CA PRO A 77 22.68 -17.45 18.47
C PRO A 77 23.04 -18.75 17.74
N ALA A 78 22.33 -19.83 18.07
CA ALA A 78 22.20 -20.96 17.18
C ALA A 78 21.60 -20.35 15.91
N ARG A 79 22.43 -20.26 14.85
CA ARG A 79 21.95 -20.08 13.49
C ARG A 79 20.75 -21.02 13.37
N ALA A 80 19.56 -20.46 13.24
CA ALA A 80 18.37 -21.24 12.98
C ALA A 80 18.66 -22.05 11.73
N THR A 81 18.96 -23.32 11.93
CA THR A 81 18.93 -24.36 10.94
C THR A 81 17.51 -24.35 10.41
N MET A 82 17.32 -23.66 9.28
CA MET A 82 16.19 -23.92 8.38
C MET A 82 16.40 -25.33 7.82
N ASP A 83 16.11 -26.35 8.61
CA ASP A 83 15.73 -27.67 8.10
C ASP A 83 15.18 -28.54 9.24
N GLU A 84 14.27 -29.44 8.88
CA GLU A 84 13.60 -30.44 9.74
C GLU A 84 12.62 -29.92 10.81
N ASP A 85 11.35 -29.75 10.42
CA ASP A 85 10.26 -30.65 10.88
C ASP A 85 8.90 -30.19 10.32
N TYR A 86 8.62 -30.54 9.06
CA TYR A 86 7.25 -30.55 8.55
C TYR A 86 6.66 -31.94 8.82
N ILE A 87 5.88 -32.08 9.89
CA ILE A 87 5.04 -33.27 10.11
C ILE A 87 3.72 -33.05 9.34
N PRO A 88 3.44 -33.81 8.27
CA PRO A 88 2.14 -33.75 7.64
C PRO A 88 1.10 -34.32 8.61
N ARG A 89 0.11 -33.50 8.99
CA ARG A 89 -1.05 -33.93 9.79
C ARG A 89 -1.86 -34.93 8.98
N ALA A 90 -1.49 -36.21 9.09
CA ALA A 90 -2.25 -37.31 8.54
C ALA A 90 -3.64 -37.36 9.19
N ALA A 91 -4.63 -37.59 8.34
CA ALA A 91 -6.05 -37.74 8.62
C ALA A 91 -6.36 -38.44 9.97
N ALA A 92 -6.79 -37.66 10.96
CA ALA A 92 -7.45 -38.15 12.16
C ALA A 92 -8.96 -37.84 12.08
N ARG A 93 -9.67 -38.82 11.51
CA ARG A 93 -11.08 -39.23 11.68
C ARG A 93 -12.00 -38.36 12.57
N ALA A 94 -13.11 -37.89 11.98
CA ALA A 94 -14.35 -37.42 12.64
C ALA A 94 -15.10 -38.59 13.33
N PRO A 95 -15.92 -38.40 14.39
CA PRO A 95 -17.17 -37.61 14.43
C PRO A 95 -17.32 -36.76 15.72
N GLU A 96 -18.15 -35.70 15.79
CA GLU A 96 -19.56 -35.77 16.20
C GLU A 96 -20.21 -34.39 15.93
N ALA A 97 -21.40 -34.44 15.33
CA ALA A 97 -22.07 -33.30 14.74
C ALA A 97 -23.00 -32.61 15.77
N GLU A 98 -22.61 -31.42 16.24
CA GLU A 98 -23.60 -30.45 16.68
C GLU A 98 -24.23 -29.78 15.44
N PRO A 99 -25.56 -29.63 15.35
CA PRO A 99 -26.20 -29.04 14.18
C PRO A 99 -26.01 -27.53 14.21
N ARG A 100 -24.84 -27.07 13.76
CA ARG A 100 -24.64 -25.66 13.42
C ARG A 100 -25.38 -25.40 12.13
N LEU A 101 -26.55 -24.77 12.23
CA LEU A 101 -27.24 -24.09 11.14
C LEU A 101 -26.35 -22.94 10.65
N VAL A 102 -25.34 -23.25 9.84
CA VAL A 102 -24.53 -22.26 9.14
C VAL A 102 -25.18 -22.04 7.77
N PRO A 103 -25.61 -20.80 7.42
CA PRO A 103 -26.06 -20.51 6.07
C PRO A 103 -24.93 -20.78 5.07
N PRO A 104 -25.24 -21.20 3.82
CA PRO A 104 -24.22 -21.52 2.83
C PRO A 104 -23.34 -20.30 2.57
N VAL A 105 -22.05 -20.42 2.86
CA VAL A 105 -21.04 -19.42 2.52
C VAL A 105 -20.98 -19.34 0.98
N PRO A 106 -21.18 -18.16 0.37
CA PRO A 106 -21.07 -18.03 -1.07
C PRO A 106 -19.63 -18.34 -1.52
N PRO A 107 -19.44 -18.96 -2.69
CA PRO A 107 -18.11 -19.31 -3.18
C PRO A 107 -17.24 -18.05 -3.34
N PRO A 108 -15.94 -18.11 -2.99
CA PRO A 108 -15.03 -17.00 -3.17
C PRO A 108 -14.92 -16.63 -4.66
N ALA A 109 -14.92 -15.33 -4.95
CA ALA A 109 -14.76 -14.81 -6.30
C ALA A 109 -13.48 -15.39 -6.95
N ALA A 110 -13.63 -15.97 -8.15
CA ALA A 110 -12.52 -16.47 -8.93
C ALA A 110 -11.52 -15.32 -9.19
N ARG A 111 -10.31 -15.43 -8.60
CA ARG A 111 -9.21 -14.53 -8.94
C ARG A 111 -8.86 -14.74 -10.41
N PRO A 112 -8.76 -13.68 -11.23
CA PRO A 112 -8.25 -13.83 -12.58
C PRO A 112 -6.82 -14.37 -12.52
N GLU A 113 -6.62 -15.43 -13.29
CA GLU A 113 -5.39 -16.19 -13.45
C GLU A 113 -4.26 -15.26 -13.87
N ARG A 114 -3.11 -15.38 -13.18
CA ARG A 114 -1.88 -14.62 -13.45
C ARG A 114 -1.42 -14.89 -14.89
N ALA A 115 -1.75 -14.00 -15.81
CA ALA A 115 -1.20 -13.99 -17.15
C ALA A 115 -1.05 -12.57 -17.70
N ALA A 116 -0.05 -11.84 -17.17
CA ALA A 116 0.69 -10.85 -17.96
C ALA A 116 2.01 -10.58 -17.25
N ARG A 117 3.10 -10.92 -17.93
CA ARG A 117 4.48 -10.79 -17.49
C ARG A 117 4.76 -9.34 -17.08
N ARG A 118 4.87 -9.10 -15.76
CA ARG A 118 5.48 -7.87 -15.25
C ARG A 118 6.98 -7.97 -15.56
N ALA A 119 7.44 -7.18 -16.52
CA ALA A 119 8.86 -6.96 -16.74
C ALA A 119 9.36 -6.09 -15.58
N GLU A 120 9.80 -6.73 -14.48
CA GLU A 120 10.59 -6.01 -13.49
C GLU A 120 11.97 -5.73 -14.12
N PRO A 121 12.42 -4.47 -14.19
CA PRO A 121 13.77 -4.17 -14.58
C PRO A 121 14.71 -4.77 -13.53
N ARG A 122 15.56 -5.71 -13.94
CA ARG A 122 16.64 -6.21 -13.10
C ARG A 122 17.61 -5.06 -12.85
N ILE A 123 17.57 -4.50 -11.64
CA ILE A 123 18.59 -3.57 -11.17
C ILE A 123 19.81 -4.42 -10.82
N ASP A 124 20.77 -4.50 -11.75
CA ASP A 124 22.07 -5.12 -11.50
C ASP A 124 22.90 -4.17 -10.62
N TRP A 125 23.02 -4.49 -9.34
CA TRP A 125 23.90 -3.74 -8.44
C TRP A 125 25.37 -4.09 -8.76
N PRO A 126 26.28 -3.12 -8.86
CA PRO A 126 27.68 -3.42 -9.12
C PRO A 126 28.23 -4.26 -7.95
N LYS A 127 28.72 -5.46 -8.26
CA LYS A 127 29.46 -6.28 -7.30
C LYS A 127 30.65 -5.46 -6.83
N ALA A 128 30.71 -5.19 -5.53
CA ALA A 128 31.90 -4.65 -4.89
C ALA A 128 33.04 -5.63 -5.15
N ASP A 129 34.01 -5.19 -5.96
CA ASP A 129 35.20 -5.94 -6.27
C ASP A 129 35.95 -6.19 -4.96
N LYS A 130 35.97 -7.46 -4.52
CA LYS A 130 36.80 -7.91 -3.41
C LYS A 130 38.00 -8.61 -4.02
N GLY A 131 39.10 -7.88 -4.11
CA GLY A 131 40.45 -8.47 -4.12
C GLY A 131 41.38 -7.88 -5.15
N ALA A 132 42.36 -7.08 -4.69
CA ALA A 132 43.74 -7.53 -4.51
C ALA A 132 44.54 -6.44 -3.78
#